data_AF-A0A1F7MLU5-F1
#
_entry.id   AF-A0A1F7MLU5-F1
#
_cell.length_a   1.000
_cell.length_b   1.000
_cell.length_c   1.000
_cell.angle_alpha   90.00
_cell.angle_beta   90.00
_cell.angle_gamma   90.00
#
_symmetry.space_group_name_H-M   'P 1'
#
loop_
_entity.id
_entity.type
_entity.pdbx_description
1 polymer ?
#
loop_
_entity_poly.entity_id
_entity_poly.type
_entity_poly.pdbx_seq_one_letter_code
_entity_poly.pdbx_strand_id
1 'polypeptide(L)' 'MQLEILIRADGEIGGVALAGSSSHRLLDDAALEAVRGLGPVPFPAGVAPRPLRVRLPVVFELE' A
#
# COMPACT_ATOMS: atom_id res chain seq x y z
N MET A 1 11.54 0.75 -0.54
CA MET A 1 10.86 1.73 -1.44
C MET A 1 9.74 2.42 -0.67
N GLN A 2 9.04 3.40 -1.28
CA GLN A 2 7.84 3.99 -0.67
C GLN A 2 6.66 3.98 -1.65
N LEU A 3 5.50 3.59 -1.15
CA LEU A 3 4.24 3.67 -1.88
C LEU A 3 3.33 4.71 -1.23
N GLU A 4 2.60 5.44 -2.06
CA GLU A 4 1.45 6.24 -1.64
C GLU A 4 0.18 5.43 -1.93
N ILE A 5 -0.64 5.24 -0.90
CA ILE A 5 -1.82 4.38 -0.95
C ILE A 5 -3.04 5.19 -0.52
N LEU A 6 -4.11 5.08 -1.29
CA LEU A 6 -5.44 5.55 -0.91
C LEU A 6 -6.23 4.37 -0.34
N ILE A 7 -6.61 4.47 0.93
CA ILE A 7 -7.47 3.50 1.62
C ILE A 7 -8.83 4.16 1.80
N ARG A 8 -9.91 3.48 1.39
CA ARG A 8 -11.29 3.94 1.56
C ARG A 8 -11.78 3.66 2.98
N ALA A 9 -12.93 4.21 3.35
CA ALA A 9 -13.48 4.05 4.70
C ALA A 9 -13.89 2.60 5.03
N ASP A 10 -14.08 1.75 4.02
CA ASP A 10 -14.35 0.32 4.14
C ASP A 10 -13.08 -0.54 4.20
N GLY A 11 -11.89 0.07 4.10
CA GLY A 11 -10.61 -0.62 4.08
C GLY A 11 -10.13 -1.03 2.68
N GLU A 12 -10.92 -0.78 1.63
CA GLU A 12 -10.53 -1.07 0.25
C GLU A 12 -9.36 -0.19 -0.20
N ILE A 13 -8.45 -0.78 -1.00
CA ILE A 13 -7.39 -0.03 -1.65
C ILE A 13 -7.97 0.70 -2.85
N GLY A 14 -8.25 1.99 -2.68
CA GLY A 14 -8.78 2.86 -3.73
C GLY A 14 -7.75 3.27 -4.79
N GLY A 15 -6.46 3.07 -4.52
CA GLY A 15 -5.38 3.34 -5.47
C GLY A 15 -4.00 3.25 -4.83
N VAL A 16 -2.98 3.01 -5.67
CA VAL A 16 -1.58 2.94 -5.25
C VAL A 16 -0.69 3.60 -6.30
N ALA A 17 0.32 4.32 -5.84
CA ALA A 17 1.34 4.95 -6.67
C ALA A 17 2.73 4.82 -6.03
N LEU A 18 3.77 4.84 -6.86
CA LEU A 18 5.15 4.88 -6.39
C LEU A 18 5.47 6.28 -5.86
N ALA A 19 5.81 6.38 -4.58
CA ALA A 19 6.27 7.63 -3.95
C ALA A 19 7.80 7.73 -3.90
N GLY A 20 8.49 6.60 -3.97
CA GLY A 20 9.94 6.51 -4.10
C GLY A 20 10.38 5.12 -4.56
N SER A 21 11.18 5.05 -5.62
CA SER A 21 11.64 3.80 -6.24
C SER A 21 12.63 3.01 -5.37
N SER A 22 12.66 1.69 -5.54
CA SER A 22 13.70 0.79 -5.01
C SER A 22 15.00 0.79 -5.85
N SER A 23 15.06 1.57 -6.93
CA SER A 23 16.08 1.49 -7.99
C SER A 23 16.03 0.20 -8.82
N HIS A 24 15.04 -0.67 -8.60
CA HIS A 24 14.85 -1.92 -9.32
C HIS A 24 13.40 -2.01 -9.82
N ARG A 25 13.21 -1.87 -11.14
CA ARG A 25 11.87 -1.87 -11.73
C ARG A 25 11.05 -3.12 -11.37
N LEU A 26 11.68 -4.29 -11.40
CA LEU A 26 11.01 -5.55 -11.06
C LEU A 26 10.39 -5.54 -9.66
N LEU A 27 11.10 -4.97 -8.68
CA LEU A 27 10.60 -4.86 -7.30
C LEU A 27 9.51 -3.81 -7.18
N ASP A 28 9.66 -2.68 -7.87
CA ASP A 28 8.64 -1.62 -7.90
C ASP A 28 7.32 -2.16 -8.48
N ASP A 29 7.38 -2.85 -9.63
CA ASP A 29 6.22 -3.44 -10.28
C ASP A 29 5.59 -4.54 -9.40
N ALA A 30 6.40 -5.42 -8.80
CA ALA A 30 5.90 -6.47 -7.91
C ALA A 30 5.18 -5.91 -6.67
N ALA A 31 5.66 -4.83 -6.07
CA ALA A 31 4.96 -4.22 -4.93
C ALA A 31 3.64 -3.54 -5.34
N LEU A 32 3.63 -2.87 -6.50
CA LEU A 32 2.39 -2.25 -7.00
C LEU A 32 1.32 -3.32 -7.24
N GLU A 33 1.69 -4.44 -7.87
CA GLU A 33 0.78 -5.57 -8.08
C GLU A 33 0.35 -6.23 -6.75
N ALA A 34 1.27 -6.43 -5.82
CA ALA A 34 0.95 -6.98 -4.50
C ALA A 34 -0.09 -6.13 -3.77
N VAL A 35 0.08 -4.80 -3.75
CA VAL A 35 -0.89 -3.88 -3.11
C VAL A 35 -2.23 -3.84 -3.85
N ARG A 36 -2.22 -3.89 -5.20
CA ARG A 36 -3.45 -3.97 -6.01
C ARG A 36 -4.24 -5.25 -5.78
N GLY A 37 -3.56 -6.35 -5.48
CA GLY A 37 -4.16 -7.65 -5.20
C GLY A 37 -4.71 -7.80 -3.78
N LEU A 38 -4.50 -6.82 -2.89
CA LEU A 38 -5.04 -6.87 -1.54
C LEU A 38 -6.56 -6.71 -1.56
N GLY A 39 -7.25 -7.55 -0.78
CA GLY A 39 -8.62 -7.28 -0.38
C GLY A 39 -8.70 -6.15 0.65
N PRO A 40 -9.91 -5.77 1.06
CA PRO A 40 -10.10 -4.71 2.05
C PRO A 40 -9.41 -5.04 3.37
N VAL A 41 -8.61 -4.09 3.86
CA VAL A 41 -7.88 -4.23 5.12
C VAL A 41 -8.64 -3.48 6.21
N PRO A 42 -9.10 -4.16 7.29
CA PRO A 42 -9.87 -3.51 8.33
C PRO A 42 -9.01 -2.48 9.08
N PHE A 43 -9.64 -1.39 9.50
CA PHE A 43 -9.00 -0.42 10.37
C PHE A 43 -8.71 -1.06 11.75
N PRO A 44 -7.57 -0.75 12.37
CA PRO A 44 -7.26 -1.22 13.71
C PRO A 44 -8.35 -0.82 14.72
N ALA A 45 -8.52 -1.64 15.76
CA ALA A 45 -9.47 -1.35 16.84
C ALA A 45 -9.19 0.02 17.48
N GLY A 46 -10.25 0.80 17.72
CA GLY A 46 -10.14 2.15 18.26
C GLY A 46 -9.82 3.24 17.23
N VAL A 47 -9.59 2.88 15.96
CA VAL A 47 -9.43 3.84 14.86
C VAL A 47 -10.74 3.93 14.08
N ALA A 48 -11.36 5.10 14.08
CA ALA A 48 -12.57 5.33 13.28
C ALA A 48 -12.25 5.19 11.77
N PRO A 49 -12.98 4.35 11.02
CA PRO A 49 -12.76 4.19 9.59
C PRO A 49 -13.02 5.50 8.84
N ARG A 50 -12.08 5.90 7.98
CA ARG A 50 -12.17 7.10 7.16
C ARG A 50 -11.25 6.97 5.95
N PRO A 51 -11.49 7.69 4.85
CA PRO A 51 -10.56 7.70 3.74
C PRO A 51 -9.19 8.22 4.19
N LEU A 52 -8.13 7.50 3.88
CA LEU A 52 -6.76 7.85 4.23
C LEU A 52 -5.88 7.83 2.98
N ARG A 53 -5.03 8.85 2.84
CA ARG A 53 -3.89 8.81 1.91
C ARG A 53 -2.62 8.72 2.75
N VAL A 54 -1.93 7.60 2.66
CA VAL A 54 -0.77 7.27 3.50
C VAL A 54 0.44 6.95 2.65
N ARG A 55 1.63 7.23 3.19
CA ARG A 55 2.90 6.81 2.62
C ARG A 55 3.48 5.71 3.49
N LEU A 56 3.64 4.53 2.93
CA LEU A 56 4.14 3.36 3.65
C LEU A 56 5.44 2.86 3.02
N PRO A 57 6.44 2.51 3.84
CA PRO A 57 7.61 1.82 3.35
C PRO A 57 7.23 0.38 2.96
N VAL A 58 7.75 -0.08 1.82
CA VAL A 58 7.71 -1.50 1.45
C VAL A 58 9.13 -2.06 1.58
N VAL A 59 9.23 -3.13 2.36
CA VAL A 59 10.45 -3.90 2.64
C VAL A 59 10.24 -5.29 2.06
N PHE A 60 11.22 -5.76 1.28
CA PHE A 60 11.27 -7.13 0.80
C PHE A 60 12.26 -7.90 1.66
N GLU A 61 11.87 -9.08 2.13
CA GLU A 61 12.74 -10.01 2.83
C GLU A 61 13.12 -11.14 1.87
N LEU A 62 14.42 -11.46 1.83
CA LEU A 62 14.95 -12.59 1.06
C LEU A 62 15.08 -13.75 2.06
N GLU A 63 14.29 -14.81 1.86
CA GLU A 63 14.49 -16.09 2.54
C GLU A 63 15.59 -16.91 1.86
#